data_AF-A0A660XP40-F1
#
_entry.id   AF-A0A660XP40-F1
#
_cell.length_a   1.000
_cell.length_b   1.000
_cell.length_c   1.000
_cell.angle_alpha   90.00
_cell.angle_beta   90.00
_cell.angle_gamma   90.00
#
_symmetry.space_group_name_H-M   'P 1'
#
loop_
_entity.id
_entity.type
_entity.pdbx_description
1 polymer ?
#
loop_
_entity_poly.entity_id
_entity_poly.type
_entity_poly.pdbx_seq_one_letter_code
_entity_poly.pdbx_strand_id
1 'polypeptide(L)'
;MVKNTGTIKVKIIQIQFPNNLMNRFDIPKFRGYLAKLYPKYTLLHNHLENGKFRYGYPQIQFKTIKKIPTIIGISEGLKILKMVFMDVEELNIDGRHQKIWEKSIKVREEPFGQTEDYYSYQFLSHWMALKEENFETYKQLNSIERQVFLKHLIRENLKTISKGFQYR
;
A
#
# COMPACT_ATOMS: atom_id res chain seq x y z
N MET A 1 -33.28 -9.24 -6.76
CA MET A 1 -32.35 -10.28 -6.28
C MET A 1 -31.41 -9.65 -5.27
N VAL A 2 -31.54 -10.00 -3.99
CA VAL A 2 -30.66 -9.50 -2.93
C VAL A 2 -29.29 -10.15 -3.13
N LYS A 3 -28.29 -9.38 -3.55
CA LYS A 3 -26.90 -9.88 -3.59
C LYS A 3 -26.47 -10.05 -2.14
N ASN A 4 -26.11 -11.26 -1.76
CA ASN A 4 -25.57 -11.55 -0.44
C ASN A 4 -24.20 -10.85 -0.30
N THR A 5 -24.19 -9.60 0.19
CA THR A 5 -22.99 -8.79 0.41
C THR A 5 -22.36 -9.17 1.74
N GLY A 6 -21.84 -10.39 1.86
CA GLY A 6 -21.09 -10.78 3.03
C GLY A 6 -19.76 -10.01 3.09
N THR A 7 -19.42 -9.39 4.20
CA THR A 7 -18.06 -8.87 4.41
C THR A 7 -17.12 -10.00 4.78
N ILE A 8 -15.86 -9.94 4.35
CA ILE A 8 -14.78 -10.79 4.88
C ILE A 8 -14.01 -10.05 5.97
N LYS A 9 -13.25 -10.78 6.79
CA LYS A 9 -12.33 -10.19 7.76
C LYS A 9 -10.92 -10.15 7.20
N VAL A 10 -10.28 -8.99 7.26
CA VAL A 10 -8.92 -8.77 6.77
C VAL A 10 -8.01 -8.37 7.93
N LYS A 11 -6.97 -9.16 8.16
CA LYS A 11 -5.92 -8.84 9.12
C LYS A 11 -4.90 -7.88 8.48
N ILE A 12 -4.58 -6.83 9.21
CA ILE A 12 -3.67 -5.75 8.80
C ILE A 12 -2.66 -5.51 9.92
N ILE A 13 -1.38 -5.45 9.56
CA ILE A 13 -0.32 -4.94 10.42
C ILE A 13 0.14 -3.58 9.90
N GLN A 14 0.43 -2.66 10.80
CA GLN A 14 1.00 -1.36 10.50
C GLN A 14 2.18 -1.11 11.43
N ILE A 15 3.34 -0.79 10.86
CA ILE A 15 4.54 -0.39 11.61
C ILE A 15 4.84 1.06 11.28
N GLN A 16 5.19 1.85 12.29
CA GLN A 16 5.63 3.22 12.10
C GLN A 16 6.93 3.48 12.86
N PHE A 17 7.70 4.45 12.35
CA PHE A 17 8.99 4.89 12.90
C PHE A 17 8.92 6.38 13.28
N PRO A 18 8.31 6.72 14.44
CA PRO A 18 7.86 8.09 14.74
C PRO A 18 8.97 9.14 14.72
N ASN A 19 10.19 8.79 15.15
CA ASN A 19 11.32 9.72 15.21
C ASN A 19 12.16 9.79 13.93
N ASN A 20 11.81 9.03 12.89
CA ASN A 20 12.59 8.91 11.65
C ASN A 20 11.87 9.58 10.48
N LEU A 21 11.46 10.84 10.66
CA LEU A 21 10.64 11.55 9.67
C LEU A 21 11.29 11.56 8.29
N MET A 22 10.48 11.33 7.24
CA MET A 22 10.96 11.34 5.86
C MET A 22 9.96 11.98 4.91
N ASN A 23 10.48 12.45 3.76
CA ASN A 23 9.63 12.99 2.71
C ASN A 23 9.04 11.85 1.87
N ARG A 24 7.92 12.13 1.20
CA ARG A 24 7.27 11.16 0.29
C ARG A 24 8.20 10.66 -0.83
N PHE A 25 9.16 11.49 -1.26
CA PHE A 25 10.14 11.13 -2.29
C PHE A 25 11.20 10.15 -1.79
N ASP A 26 11.32 9.96 -0.47
CA ASP A 26 12.23 8.98 0.13
C ASP A 26 11.61 7.57 0.17
N ILE A 27 10.30 7.41 -0.10
CA ILE A 27 9.60 6.10 -0.05
C ILE A 27 10.29 5.02 -0.90
N PRO A 28 10.73 5.28 -2.15
CA PRO A 28 11.45 4.27 -2.93
C PRO A 28 12.78 3.86 -2.29
N LYS A 29 13.49 4.80 -1.68
CA LYS A 29 14.77 4.56 -0.98
C LYS A 29 14.54 3.75 0.29
N PHE A 30 13.50 4.10 1.06
CA PHE A 30 13.06 3.36 2.23
C PHE A 30 12.70 1.91 1.89
N ARG A 31 11.91 1.71 0.83
CA ARG A 31 11.63 0.36 0.30
C ARG A 31 12.90 -0.36 -0.10
N GLY A 32 13.80 0.31 -0.85
CA GLY A 32 15.04 -0.27 -1.33
C GLY A 32 15.98 -0.71 -0.20
N TYR A 33 16.07 0.07 0.88
CA TYR A 33 16.84 -0.27 2.06
C TYR A 33 16.32 -1.56 2.73
N LEU A 34 15.02 -1.60 3.04
CA LEU A 34 14.42 -2.77 3.67
C LEU A 34 14.43 -4.00 2.75
N ALA A 35 14.26 -3.82 1.44
CA ALA A 35 14.43 -4.89 0.47
C ALA A 35 15.85 -5.51 0.50
N LYS A 36 16.89 -4.68 0.64
CA LYS A 36 18.29 -5.12 0.70
C LYS A 36 18.62 -5.84 2.01
N LEU A 37 18.06 -5.40 3.14
CA LEU A 37 18.26 -6.07 4.43
C LEU A 37 17.62 -7.45 4.49
N TYR A 38 16.53 -7.66 3.75
CA TYR A 38 15.76 -8.89 3.78
C TYR A 38 15.59 -9.51 2.39
N PRO A 39 16.70 -9.90 1.71
CA PRO A 39 16.68 -10.33 0.32
C PRO A 39 15.92 -11.65 0.11
N LYS A 40 15.78 -12.47 1.15
CA LYS A 40 14.98 -13.72 1.12
C LYS A 40 13.47 -13.48 1.00
N TYR A 41 12.98 -12.27 1.28
CA TYR A 41 11.54 -11.99 1.29
C TYR A 41 11.13 -11.24 0.02
N THR A 42 10.68 -12.01 -0.99
CA THR A 42 10.19 -11.50 -2.28
C THR A 42 9.11 -10.45 -2.18
N LEU A 43 8.29 -10.47 -1.11
CA LEU A 43 7.27 -9.45 -0.86
C LEU A 43 7.82 -8.04 -0.53
N LEU A 44 9.09 -7.93 -0.13
CA LEU A 44 9.72 -6.62 0.14
C LEU A 44 10.34 -6.00 -1.11
N HIS A 45 10.78 -6.82 -2.08
CA HIS A 45 11.44 -6.35 -3.30
C HIS A 45 10.60 -6.56 -4.58
N ASN A 46 9.49 -7.29 -4.53
CA ASN A 46 8.53 -7.52 -5.63
C ASN A 46 9.12 -8.13 -6.92
N HIS A 47 10.31 -8.72 -6.87
CA HIS A 47 10.88 -9.53 -7.95
C HIS A 47 10.71 -11.02 -7.64
N LEU A 48 10.40 -11.81 -8.65
CA LEU A 48 10.47 -13.26 -8.63
C LEU A 48 11.91 -13.69 -8.95
N GLU A 49 12.31 -14.89 -8.52
CA GLU A 49 13.67 -15.45 -8.72
C GLU A 49 14.10 -15.51 -10.20
N ASN A 50 13.13 -15.52 -11.13
CA ASN A 50 13.36 -15.50 -12.58
C ASN A 50 13.42 -14.09 -13.20
N GLY A 51 13.55 -13.04 -12.39
CA GLY A 51 13.59 -11.64 -12.84
C GLY A 51 12.22 -11.06 -13.25
N LYS A 52 11.15 -11.85 -13.23
CA LYS A 52 9.79 -11.37 -13.53
C LYS A 52 9.18 -10.66 -12.32
N PHE A 53 8.28 -9.72 -12.57
CA PHE A 53 7.54 -9.05 -11.50
C PHE A 53 6.38 -9.92 -11.00
N ARG A 54 6.11 -9.89 -9.70
CA ARG A 54 4.90 -10.49 -9.13
C ARG A 54 3.70 -9.61 -9.48
N TYR A 55 2.91 -10.01 -10.47
CA TYR A 55 1.64 -9.37 -10.78
C TYR A 55 0.60 -9.73 -9.71
N GLY A 56 0.27 -8.77 -8.85
CA GLY A 56 -0.70 -8.95 -7.78
C GLY A 56 -0.83 -7.71 -6.92
N TYR A 57 -1.90 -7.66 -6.11
CA TYR A 57 -2.07 -6.57 -5.15
C TYR A 57 -0.94 -6.62 -4.10
N PRO A 58 -0.22 -5.51 -3.84
CA PRO A 58 0.96 -5.52 -2.97
C PRO A 58 0.58 -5.85 -1.52
N GLN A 59 1.14 -6.96 -1.02
CA GLN A 59 0.92 -7.43 0.35
C GLN A 59 1.75 -6.67 1.38
N ILE A 60 2.81 -5.97 0.95
CA ILE A 60 3.58 -5.02 1.75
C ILE A 60 3.61 -3.68 1.01
N GLN A 61 3.25 -2.61 1.72
CA GLN A 61 3.14 -1.27 1.16
C GLN A 61 3.93 -0.29 2.02
N PHE A 62 4.77 0.52 1.37
CA PHE A 62 5.55 1.58 1.98
C PHE A 62 4.84 2.91 1.76
N LYS A 63 4.70 3.69 2.84
CA LYS A 63 3.99 4.97 2.83
C LYS A 63 4.68 5.95 3.77
N THR A 64 4.35 7.23 3.64
CA THR A 64 4.55 8.22 4.69
C THR A 64 3.18 8.71 5.15
N ILE A 65 2.91 8.64 6.46
CA ILE A 65 1.66 9.14 7.05
C ILE A 65 2.07 10.26 8.00
N LYS A 66 1.67 11.50 7.71
CA LYS A 66 2.12 12.70 8.45
C LYS A 66 3.66 12.77 8.57
N LYS A 67 4.38 12.51 7.46
CA LYS A 67 5.85 12.39 7.36
C LYS A 67 6.48 11.21 8.13
N ILE A 68 5.70 10.43 8.87
CA ILE A 68 6.20 9.25 9.58
C ILE A 68 6.30 8.09 8.59
N PRO A 69 7.48 7.45 8.44
CA PRO A 69 7.64 6.25 7.62
C PRO A 69 6.73 5.16 8.16
N THR A 70 5.93 4.59 7.28
CA THR A 70 4.92 3.60 7.64
C THR A 70 4.96 2.42 6.69
N ILE A 71 4.94 1.21 7.22
CA ILE A 71 4.83 -0.02 6.44
C ILE A 71 3.51 -0.70 6.81
N ILE A 72 2.73 -1.03 5.79
CA ILE A 72 1.48 -1.76 5.94
C ILE A 72 1.65 -3.15 5.36
N GLY A 73 1.30 -4.17 6.13
CA GLY A 73 1.30 -5.56 5.72
C GLY A 73 -0.10 -6.14 5.78
N ILE A 74 -0.45 -6.94 4.77
CA ILE A 74 -1.69 -7.71 4.69
C ILE A 74 -1.35 -9.15 4.31
N SER A 75 -2.22 -10.10 4.65
CA SER A 75 -2.01 -11.53 4.35
C SER A 75 -0.61 -12.01 4.79
N GLU A 76 0.22 -12.55 3.89
CA GLU A 76 1.59 -13.01 4.22
C GLU A 76 2.53 -11.87 4.62
N GLY A 77 2.21 -10.62 4.27
CA GLY A 77 2.95 -9.44 4.73
C GLY A 77 2.96 -9.31 6.26
N LEU A 78 1.98 -9.87 6.97
CA LEU A 78 1.95 -9.84 8.44
C LEU A 78 3.16 -10.53 9.06
N LYS A 79 3.51 -11.72 8.57
CA LYS A 79 4.61 -12.53 9.12
C LYS A 79 5.94 -11.82 8.91
N ILE A 80 6.15 -11.29 7.70
CA ILE A 80 7.38 -10.58 7.32
C ILE A 80 7.55 -9.32 8.17
N LEU A 81 6.50 -8.51 8.30
CA LEU A 81 6.60 -7.25 9.02
C LEU A 81 6.81 -7.45 10.53
N LYS A 82 6.30 -8.53 11.14
CA LYS A 82 6.67 -8.85 12.54
C LYS A 82 8.18 -9.02 12.72
N MET A 83 8.85 -9.71 11.81
CA MET A 83 10.31 -9.86 11.86
C MET A 83 11.02 -8.52 11.64
N VAL A 84 10.59 -7.77 10.61
CA VAL A 84 11.13 -6.41 10.35
C VAL A 84 11.01 -5.53 11.59
N PHE A 85 9.87 -5.57 12.30
CA PHE A 85 9.66 -4.80 13.52
C PHE A 85 10.67 -5.16 14.61
N MET A 86 11.00 -6.43 14.79
CA MET A 86 11.94 -6.88 15.82
C MET A 86 13.38 -6.46 15.48
N ASP A 87 13.82 -6.76 14.25
CA ASP A 87 15.24 -6.79 13.91
C ASP A 87 15.77 -5.44 13.36
N VAL A 88 14.91 -4.56 12.86
CA VAL A 88 15.37 -3.29 12.28
C VAL A 88 15.73 -2.27 13.37
N GLU A 89 16.97 -1.80 13.37
CA GLU A 89 17.51 -0.87 14.38
C GLU A 89 17.89 0.51 13.81
N GLU A 90 18.07 0.61 12.50
CA GLU A 90 18.34 1.86 11.81
C GLU A 90 17.65 1.91 10.45
N LEU A 91 17.52 3.12 9.90
CA LEU A 91 17.09 3.34 8.52
C LEU A 91 18.21 4.08 7.78
N ASN A 92 18.67 3.51 6.66
CA ASN A 92 19.56 4.21 5.75
C ASN A 92 18.77 4.71 4.54
N ILE A 93 18.62 6.03 4.45
CA ILE A 93 17.91 6.71 3.38
C ILE A 93 18.89 7.61 2.63
N ASP A 94 19.42 7.11 1.51
CA ASP A 94 20.35 7.86 0.65
C ASP A 94 21.69 8.19 1.34
N GLY A 95 22.23 7.25 2.12
CA GLY A 95 23.43 7.46 2.93
C GLY A 95 23.17 8.19 4.24
N ARG A 96 21.94 8.67 4.49
CA ARG A 96 21.55 9.24 5.78
C ARG A 96 21.12 8.12 6.71
N HIS A 97 22.02 7.72 7.60
CA HIS A 97 21.76 6.75 8.66
C HIS A 97 20.99 7.41 9.80
N GLN A 98 19.84 6.82 10.14
CA GLN A 98 19.00 7.26 11.23
C GLN A 98 18.75 6.09 12.18
N LYS A 99 19.26 6.19 13.40
CA LYS A 99 18.95 5.19 14.44
C LYS A 99 17.46 5.22 14.76
N ILE A 100 16.88 4.05 14.98
CA ILE A 100 15.49 3.90 15.38
C ILE A 100 15.45 3.78 16.90
N TRP A 101 14.97 4.82 17.56
CA TRP A 101 14.79 4.85 19.01
C TRP A 101 13.42 4.30 19.42
N GLU A 102 12.41 4.52 18.58
CA GLU A 102 11.05 4.10 18.82
C GLU A 102 10.45 3.45 17.57
N LYS A 103 9.73 2.34 17.78
CA LYS A 103 8.92 1.67 16.77
C LYS A 103 7.52 1.49 17.36
N SER A 104 6.49 1.77 16.57
CA SER A 104 5.12 1.42 16.94
C SER A 104 4.56 0.38 15.98
N ILE A 105 3.76 -0.54 16.51
CA ILE A 105 3.10 -1.61 15.78
C ILE A 105 1.61 -1.64 16.15
N LYS A 106 0.76 -1.72 15.14
CA LYS A 106 -0.68 -1.92 15.30
C LYS A 106 -1.12 -3.09 14.43
N VAL A 107 -1.65 -4.13 15.06
CA VAL A 107 -2.29 -5.26 14.37
C VAL A 107 -3.79 -5.14 14.61
N ARG A 108 -4.58 -5.25 13.54
CA ARG A 108 -6.04 -5.14 13.59
C ARG A 108 -6.67 -6.09 12.58
N GLU A 109 -7.91 -6.45 12.83
CA GLU A 109 -8.73 -7.22 11.92
C GLU A 109 -10.00 -6.41 11.62
N GLU A 110 -10.19 -6.08 10.35
CA GLU A 110 -11.23 -5.15 9.92
C GLU A 110 -12.18 -5.84 8.92
N PRO A 111 -13.48 -5.50 8.92
CA PRO A 111 -14.39 -5.95 7.87
C PRO A 111 -14.00 -5.31 6.53
N PHE A 112 -14.05 -6.10 5.47
CA PHE A 112 -13.82 -5.68 4.09
C PHE A 112 -14.92 -6.26 3.21
N GLY A 113 -15.64 -5.40 2.50
CA GLY A 113 -16.71 -5.83 1.61
C GLY A 113 -17.60 -4.68 1.19
N GLN A 114 -18.68 -5.00 0.47
CA GLN A 114 -19.72 -4.03 0.18
C GLN A 114 -20.64 -3.86 1.39
N THR A 115 -21.14 -2.65 1.58
CA THR A 115 -22.05 -2.25 2.65
C THR A 115 -23.27 -1.57 2.03
N GLU A 116 -24.39 -1.60 2.73
CA GLU A 116 -25.57 -0.80 2.37
C GLU A 116 -25.35 0.69 2.71
N ASP A 117 -24.56 0.96 3.75
CA ASP A 117 -24.18 2.31 4.17
C ASP A 117 -23.11 2.93 3.27
N TYR A 118 -23.14 4.26 3.17
CA TYR A 118 -22.13 5.06 2.50
C TYR A 118 -21.02 5.49 3.48
N TYR A 119 -19.78 5.35 3.02
CA TYR A 119 -18.60 5.79 3.75
C TYR A 119 -17.82 6.83 2.96
N SER A 120 -17.43 7.91 3.64
CA SER A 120 -16.59 8.98 3.08
C SER A 120 -15.12 8.68 3.31
N TYR A 121 -14.32 8.76 2.24
CA TYR A 121 -12.88 8.54 2.27
C TYR A 121 -12.12 9.76 1.76
N GLN A 122 -10.89 9.93 2.26
CA GLN A 122 -9.96 10.94 1.78
C GLN A 122 -8.62 10.29 1.42
N PHE A 123 -8.01 10.78 0.34
CA PHE A 123 -6.66 10.37 -0.03
C PHE A 123 -5.63 11.05 0.86
N LEU A 124 -4.88 10.25 1.63
CA LEU A 124 -3.75 10.77 2.42
C LEU A 124 -2.51 11.09 1.56
N SER A 125 -2.47 10.58 0.32
CA SER A 125 -1.41 10.79 -0.65
C SER A 125 -1.99 10.93 -2.05
N HIS A 126 -1.30 11.62 -2.94
CA HIS A 126 -1.68 11.72 -4.35
C HIS A 126 -2.09 10.37 -4.95
N TRP A 127 -3.26 10.33 -5.57
CA TRP A 127 -3.76 9.16 -6.28
C TRP A 127 -3.27 9.20 -7.73
N MET A 128 -2.33 8.31 -8.06
CA MET A 128 -1.82 8.14 -9.42
C MET A 128 -2.78 7.26 -10.24
N ALA A 129 -3.94 7.83 -10.60
CA ALA A 129 -5.01 7.12 -11.31
C ALA A 129 -4.70 6.82 -12.78
N LEU A 130 -3.93 7.71 -13.41
CA LEU A 130 -3.72 7.74 -14.84
C LEU A 130 -2.46 6.95 -15.21
N LYS A 131 -2.60 6.04 -16.17
CA LYS A 131 -1.52 5.36 -16.88
C LYS A 131 -1.28 6.07 -18.20
N GLU A 132 -0.13 5.83 -18.81
CA GLU A 132 0.24 6.44 -20.10
C GLU A 132 -0.86 6.34 -21.15
N GLU A 133 -1.41 5.14 -21.34
CA GLU A 133 -2.49 4.85 -22.30
C GLU A 133 -3.76 5.68 -22.06
N ASN A 134 -4.12 5.92 -20.80
CA ASN A 134 -5.39 6.54 -20.44
C ASN A 134 -5.26 8.05 -20.13
N PHE A 135 -4.02 8.54 -20.03
CA PHE A 135 -3.69 9.94 -19.82
C PHE A 135 -4.01 10.80 -21.05
N GLU A 136 -3.73 10.29 -22.25
CA GLU A 136 -4.07 10.97 -23.50
C GLU A 136 -5.57 11.17 -23.65
N THR A 137 -6.35 10.13 -23.37
CA THR A 137 -7.82 10.22 -23.33
C THR A 137 -8.26 11.26 -22.31
N TYR A 138 -7.76 11.20 -21.07
CA TYR A 138 -8.16 12.13 -20.00
C TYR A 138 -7.93 13.60 -20.36
N LYS A 139 -6.83 13.92 -21.07
CA LYS A 139 -6.51 15.29 -21.49
C LYS A 139 -7.56 15.87 -22.43
N GLN A 140 -8.13 15.07 -23.31
CA GLN A 140 -9.11 15.48 -24.31
C GLN A 140 -10.53 15.67 -23.74
N LEU A 141 -10.82 15.09 -22.59
CA LEU A 141 -12.14 15.17 -21.94
C LEU A 141 -12.41 16.54 -21.32
N ASN A 142 -13.66 16.97 -21.36
CA ASN A 142 -14.14 18.14 -20.62
C ASN A 142 -14.30 17.84 -19.11
N SER A 143 -14.65 18.85 -18.31
CA SER A 143 -14.71 18.73 -16.84
C SER A 143 -15.69 17.66 -16.34
N ILE A 144 -16.87 17.54 -16.96
CA ILE A 144 -17.90 16.57 -16.58
C ILE A 144 -17.43 15.16 -16.94
N GLU A 145 -16.92 14.98 -18.14
CA GLU A 145 -16.39 13.71 -18.64
C GLU A 145 -15.21 13.23 -17.80
N ARG A 146 -14.31 14.13 -17.39
CA ARG A 146 -13.19 13.81 -16.49
C ARG A 146 -13.68 13.27 -15.15
N GLN A 147 -14.75 13.83 -14.58
CA GLN A 147 -15.31 13.30 -13.33
C GLN A 147 -15.86 11.89 -13.51
N VAL A 148 -16.61 11.64 -14.58
CA VAL A 148 -17.14 10.30 -14.90
C VAL A 148 -16.00 9.30 -15.12
N PHE A 149 -14.96 9.72 -15.83
CA PHE A 149 -13.78 8.90 -16.11
C PHE A 149 -13.01 8.53 -14.83
N LEU A 150 -12.77 9.50 -13.94
CA LEU A 150 -12.11 9.22 -12.65
C LEU A 150 -12.98 8.33 -11.75
N LYS A 151 -14.31 8.48 -11.76
CA LYS A 151 -15.24 7.57 -11.06
C LYS A 151 -15.15 6.14 -11.60
N HIS A 152 -14.99 5.98 -12.91
CA HIS A 152 -14.73 4.68 -13.50
C HIS A 152 -13.40 4.10 -13.02
N LEU A 153 -12.30 4.87 -13.06
CA LEU A 153 -10.99 4.40 -12.62
C LEU A 153 -10.94 4.00 -11.15
N ILE A 154 -11.58 4.76 -10.25
CA ILE A 154 -11.60 4.37 -8.83
C ILE A 154 -12.37 3.06 -8.62
N ARG A 155 -13.46 2.84 -9.36
CA ARG A 155 -14.21 1.56 -9.34
C ARG A 155 -13.33 0.39 -9.78
N GLU A 156 -12.56 0.55 -10.85
CA GLU A 156 -11.64 -0.50 -11.33
C GLU A 156 -10.49 -0.75 -10.33
N ASN A 157 -9.98 0.30 -9.67
CA ASN A 157 -9.00 0.15 -8.60
C ASN A 157 -9.59 -0.62 -7.40
N LEU A 158 -10.81 -0.31 -6.99
CA LEU A 158 -11.51 -1.03 -5.91
C LEU A 158 -11.75 -2.51 -6.28
N LYS A 159 -12.10 -2.82 -7.54
CA LYS A 159 -12.17 -4.21 -8.02
C LYS A 159 -10.82 -4.92 -7.95
N THR A 160 -9.73 -4.23 -8.26
CA THR A 160 -8.37 -4.77 -8.16
C THR A 160 -8.02 -5.09 -6.70
N ILE A 161 -8.36 -4.19 -5.78
CA ILE A 161 -8.21 -4.41 -4.33
C ILE A 161 -9.05 -5.60 -3.87
N SER A 162 -10.31 -5.69 -4.31
CA SER A 162 -11.23 -6.81 -4.02
C SER A 162 -10.62 -8.16 -4.41
N LYS A 163 -10.11 -8.27 -5.65
CA LYS A 163 -9.39 -9.46 -6.13
C LYS A 163 -8.16 -9.76 -5.28
N GLY A 164 -7.41 -8.72 -4.87
CA GLY A 164 -6.25 -8.83 -3.99
C GLY A 164 -6.55 -9.47 -2.63
N PHE A 165 -7.73 -9.18 -2.08
CA PHE A 165 -8.25 -9.79 -0.85
C PHE A 165 -9.08 -11.06 -1.09
N GLN A 166 -9.13 -11.56 -2.33
CA GLN A 166 -9.95 -12.72 -2.72
C GLN A 166 -11.46 -12.53 -2.42
N TYR A 167 -11.90 -11.28 -2.36
CA TYR A 167 -13.30 -10.89 -2.22
C TYR A 167 -13.94 -10.80 -3.62
N ARG A 168 -15.06 -11.51 -3.82
CA ARG A 168 -15.74 -11.64 -5.12
C ARG A 168 -17.00 -10.78 -5.20
#